data_AF-A0A2N2SNK7-F1
#
_entry.id   AF-A0A2N2SNK7-F1
#
_cell.length_a   1.000
_cell.length_b   1.000
_cell.length_c   1.000
_cell.angle_alpha   90.00
_cell.angle_beta   90.00
_cell.angle_gamma   90.00
#
_symmetry.space_group_name_H-M   'P 1'
#
loop_
_entity.id
_entity.type
_entity.pdbx_description
1 polymer ?
#
loop_
_entity_poly.entity_id
_entity_poly.type
_entity_poly.pdbx_seq_one_letter_code
_entity_poly.pdbx_strand_id
1 'polypeptide(L)' 'MADNKVTGLSVALVDDQRVVWSEGFGYEDAEREIAATPDTPYRLGSIAKVLTATAAMQLAEEGRIDI' A
#
# COMPACT_ATOMS: atom_id res chain seq x y z
N MET A 1 -10.84 -8.87 11.52
CA MET A 1 -10.37 -9.92 10.57
C MET A 1 -11.39 -11.04 10.43
N ALA A 2 -11.80 -11.69 11.53
CA ALA A 2 -12.80 -12.77 11.50
C ALA A 2 -14.17 -12.33 10.93
N ASP A 3 -14.71 -11.22 11.43
CA ASP A 3 -16.07 -10.75 11.05
C ASP A 3 -16.21 -10.39 9.56
N ASN A 4 -15.12 -9.99 8.91
CA ASN A 4 -15.08 -9.57 7.51
C ASN A 4 -14.36 -10.55 6.58
N LYS A 5 -14.01 -11.76 7.07
CA LYS A 5 -13.29 -12.79 6.30
C LYS A 5 -12.02 -12.26 5.61
N VAL A 6 -11.25 -11.44 6.34
CA VAL A 6 -9.96 -10.92 5.86
C VAL A 6 -8.87 -11.90 6.27
N THR A 7 -8.17 -12.49 5.28
CA THR A 7 -7.10 -13.49 5.48
C THR A 7 -5.88 -12.90 6.18
N GLY A 8 -5.47 -11.70 5.78
CA GLY A 8 -4.35 -10.99 6.37
C GLY A 8 -4.28 -9.56 5.88
N LEU A 9 -3.56 -8.73 6.62
CA LEU A 9 -3.33 -7.33 6.33
C LEU A 9 -2.04 -6.86 7.00
N SER A 10 -1.41 -5.82 6.45
CA SER A 10 -0.27 -5.15 7.07
C SER A 10 -0.55 -3.66 7.22
N VAL A 11 -0.10 -3.08 8.33
CA VAL A 11 -0.32 -1.68 8.68
C VAL A 11 1.00 -1.04 9.08
N ALA A 12 1.18 0.21 8.66
CA ALA A 12 2.21 1.09 9.18
C ALA A 12 1.55 2.38 9.71
N LEU A 13 2.00 2.84 10.87
CA LEU A 13 1.66 4.15 11.44
C LEU A 13 2.85 5.08 11.25
N VAL A 14 2.62 6.17 10.53
CA VAL A 14 3.62 7.21 10.28
C VAL A 14 3.23 8.45 11.05
N ASP A 15 4.18 8.98 11.82
CA ASP A 15 4.08 10.29 12.47
C ASP A 15 5.20 11.18 11.91
N ASP A 16 4.79 12.30 11.32
CA ASP A 16 5.65 13.19 10.52
C ASP A 16 6.38 12.42 9.39
N GLN A 17 7.69 12.18 9.53
CA GLN A 17 8.52 11.48 8.55
C GLN A 17 9.01 10.11 9.04
N ARG A 18 8.46 9.60 10.15
CA ARG A 18 8.94 8.35 10.77
C ARG A 18 7.83 7.33 10.89
N VAL A 19 8.12 6.10 10.50
CA VAL A 19 7.29 4.95 10.87
C VAL A 19 7.49 4.69 12.35
N VAL A 20 6.46 4.97 13.16
CA VAL A 20 6.50 4.77 14.62
C VAL A 20 6.05 3.37 15.03
N TRP A 21 5.35 2.66 14.13
CA TRP A 21 4.95 1.27 14.30
C TRP A 21 4.60 0.65 12.94
N SER A 22 4.90 -0.63 12.75
CA SER A 22 4.43 -1.42 11.62
C SER A 22 4.27 -2.88 12.01
N GLU A 23 3.20 -3.52 11.54
CA GLU A 23 2.88 -4.91 11.87
C GLU A 23 2.03 -5.57 10.80
N GLY A 24 2.25 -6.87 10.60
CA GLY A 24 1.41 -7.74 9.78
C GLY A 24 0.51 -8.60 10.66
N PHE A 25 -0.71 -8.86 10.20
CA PHE A 25 -1.69 -9.68 10.89
C PHE A 25 -2.27 -10.74 9.95
N GLY A 26 -2.48 -11.94 10.47
CA GLY A 26 -2.99 -13.06 9.68
C GLY A 26 -1.94 -13.59 8.71
N TYR A 27 -2.37 -14.00 7.53
CA TYR A 27 -1.52 -14.68 6.56
C TYR A 27 -1.48 -13.94 5.22
N GLU A 28 -0.29 -13.87 4.62
CA GLU A 28 -0.12 -13.56 3.20
C GLU A 28 -0.71 -14.71 2.37
N ASP A 29 -0.42 -15.94 2.79
CA ASP A 29 -0.93 -17.16 2.21
C ASP A 29 -1.30 -18.14 3.34
N ALA A 30 -2.60 -18.31 3.57
CA ALA A 30 -3.10 -19.17 4.63
C ALA A 30 -2.96 -20.66 4.32
N GLU A 31 -2.97 -21.06 3.04
CA GLU A 31 -2.82 -22.47 2.64
C GLU A 31 -1.38 -22.95 2.86
N ARG A 32 -0.42 -22.03 2.67
CA ARG A 32 1.01 -22.27 2.87
C ARG A 32 1.52 -21.86 4.25
N GLU A 33 0.62 -21.41 5.13
CA GLU A 33 0.92 -20.92 6.48
C GLU A 33 1.98 -19.79 6.50
N ILE A 34 1.99 -18.94 5.48
CA ILE A 34 2.92 -17.79 5.38
C ILE A 34 2.26 -16.59 6.06
N ALA A 35 2.82 -16.18 7.20
CA ALA A 35 2.35 -15.02 7.94
C ALA A 35 2.50 -13.73 7.12
N ALA A 36 1.51 -12.84 7.24
CA ALA A 36 1.66 -11.48 6.72
C ALA A 36 2.70 -10.72 7.57
N THR A 37 3.52 -9.91 6.91
CA THR A 37 4.55 -9.08 7.56
C THR A 37 4.38 -7.63 7.11
N PRO A 38 5.00 -6.64 7.79
CA PRO A 38 5.02 -5.27 7.30
C PRO A 38 5.43 -5.12 5.83
N ASP A 39 6.26 -6.03 5.33
CA ASP A 39 6.82 -6.02 3.97
C ASP A 39 6.07 -6.92 2.97
N THR A 40 4.96 -7.55 3.37
CA THR A 40 4.15 -8.38 2.47
C THR A 40 3.65 -7.55 1.29
N PRO A 41 3.88 -7.96 0.03
CA PRO A 41 3.44 -7.22 -1.13
C PRO A 41 1.93 -7.36 -1.36
N TYR A 42 1.26 -6.24 -1.62
CA TYR A 42 -0.17 -6.21 -1.96
C TYR A 42 -0.41 -5.56 -3.34
N ARG A 43 -1.55 -5.89 -3.95
CA ARG A 43 -2.01 -5.19 -5.15
C ARG A 43 -2.52 -3.80 -4.78
N LEU A 44 -1.84 -2.75 -5.24
CA LEU A 44 -2.14 -1.35 -4.92
C LEU A 44 -3.54 -0.86 -5.36
N GLY A 45 -4.15 -1.49 -6.37
CA GLY A 45 -5.47 -1.10 -6.86
C GLY A 45 -5.56 0.39 -7.21
N SER A 46 -6.62 1.07 -6.77
CA SER A 46 -6.81 2.50 -7.05
C SER A 46 -5.80 3.42 -6.38
N ILE A 47 -4.99 2.97 -5.41
CA ILE A 47 -3.91 3.78 -4.83
C ILE A 47 -2.86 4.12 -5.89
N ALA A 48 -2.65 3.23 -6.88
CA ALA A 48 -1.73 3.48 -7.99
C ALA A 48 -2.04 4.75 -8.80
N LYS A 49 -3.29 5.25 -8.75
CA LYS A 49 -3.68 6.49 -9.43
C LYS A 49 -2.91 7.70 -8.92
N VAL A 50 -2.55 7.74 -7.63
CA VAL A 50 -1.78 8.85 -7.07
C VAL A 50 -0.41 8.94 -7.73
N LEU A 51 0.24 7.80 -8.01
CA LEU A 51 1.51 7.76 -8.73
C LEU A 51 1.34 8.28 -10.16
N THR A 52 0.35 7.78 -10.90
CA THR A 52 0.08 8.21 -12.28
C THR A 52 -0.28 9.70 -12.36
N ALA A 53 -1.12 10.19 -11.45
CA ALA A 53 -1.48 11.60 -11.40
C ALA A 53 -0.28 12.49 -11.05
N THR A 54 0.57 12.07 -10.11
CA THR A 54 1.80 12.80 -9.77
C THR A 54 2.72 12.90 -10.99
N ALA A 55 2.93 11.80 -11.71
CA ALA A 55 3.73 11.81 -12.93
C ALA A 55 3.11 12.70 -14.02
N ALA A 56 1.78 12.69 -14.18
CA ALA A 56 1.10 13.59 -15.11
C ALA A 56 1.30 15.07 -14.73
N MET A 57 1.16 15.42 -13.45
CA MET A 57 1.38 16.80 -12.99
C MET A 57 2.83 17.26 -13.19
N GLN A 58 3.81 16.38 -12.98
CA GLN A 58 5.22 16.68 -13.29
C GLN A 58 5.42 16.96 -14.79
N LEU A 59 4.81 16.15 -15.67
CA LEU A 59 4.87 16.39 -17.11
C LEU A 59 4.17 17.68 -17.54
N ALA A 60 3.09 18.06 -16.85
CA ALA A 60 2.39 19.31 -17.09
C ALA A 60 3.24 20.52 -16.66
N GLU A 61 3.90 20.44 -15.49
CA GLU A 61 4.86 21.43 -15.02
C GLU A 61 6.06 21.60 -15.97
N GLU A 62 6.54 20.50 -16.56
CA GLU A 62 7.56 20.50 -17.62
C GLU A 62 7.06 21.04 -18.98
N GLY A 63 5.76 21.36 -19.11
CA GLY A 63 5.15 21.82 -20.37
C GLY A 63 5.06 20.74 -21.45
N ARG A 64 5.16 19.46 -21.08
CA ARG A 64 5.13 18.31 -22.01
C ARG A 64 3.72 17.82 -22.32
N ILE A 65 2.78 18.08 -21.41
CA ILE A 65 1.35 17.84 -21.60
C ILE A 65 0.57 19.06 -21.11
N ASP A 66 -0.65 19.25 -21.61
CA ASP A 66 -1.56 20.33 -21.22
C ASP A 66 -2.83 19.71 -20.63
N ILE A 67 -3.16 20.07 -19.39
CA ILE A 67 -4.23 19.49 -18.57
C ILE A 67 -4.86 20.53 -17.63
#